data_AF-A0A699RIE5-F1
#
_entry.id   AF-A0A699RIE5-F1
#
_cell.length_a   1.000
_cell.length_b   1.000
_cell.length_c   1.000
_cell.angle_alpha   90.00
_cell.angle_beta   90.00
_cell.angle_gamma   90.00
#
_symmetry.space_group_name_H-M   'P 1'
#
loop_
_entity.id
_entity.type
_entity.pdbx_description
1 polymer ?
#
loop_
_entity_poly.entity_id
_entity_poly.type
_entity_poly.pdbx_seq_one_letter_code
_entity_poly.pdbx_strand_id
1 'polypeptide(L)'
;MNKSIVYTDHSALKYLFAKKDAKARLLRWILLLQEFDFKVIDTRGAENYAANHLSRLENPYENIFDPKEINEAFPLKTLNKIAHNNPRQEAIDILKACHNGPPEAIMVLATQRRKSLI
;
A
#
# COMPACT_ATOMS: atom_id res chain seq x y z
N MET A 1 16.59 -4.21 -10.86
CA MET A 1 15.85 -3.55 -9.77
C MET A 1 16.60 -3.83 -8.49
N ASN A 2 16.90 -2.80 -7.69
CA ASN A 2 17.60 -2.98 -6.42
C ASN A 2 16.56 -3.35 -5.36
N LYS A 3 16.74 -4.52 -4.75
CA LYS A 3 15.87 -5.02 -3.69
C LYS A 3 16.20 -4.30 -2.39
N SER A 4 15.25 -3.54 -1.85
CA SER A 4 15.43 -2.87 -0.56
C SER A 4 15.01 -3.76 0.60
N ILE A 5 15.56 -3.49 1.79
CA ILE A 5 15.18 -4.18 3.03
C ILE A 5 14.59 -3.13 3.96
N VAL A 6 13.39 -3.40 4.46
CA VAL A 6 12.68 -2.55 5.42
C VAL A 6 12.69 -3.26 6.76
N TYR A 7 13.38 -2.66 7.73
CA TYR A 7 13.36 -3.08 9.12
C TYR A 7 12.20 -2.36 9.84
N THR A 8 11.41 -3.09 10.61
CA THR A 8 10.28 -2.54 11.35
C THR A 8 10.10 -3.28 12.66
N ASP A 9 9.64 -2.60 13.69
CA ASP A 9 9.18 -3.19 14.95
C ASP A 9 7.68 -3.53 14.92
N HIS A 10 7.05 -3.44 13.76
CA HIS A 10 5.67 -3.82 13.55
C HIS A 10 5.54 -5.11 12.75
N SER A 11 5.58 -6.23 13.48
CA SER A 11 5.50 -7.60 12.94
C SER A 11 4.33 -7.88 11.99
N ALA A 12 3.20 -7.16 12.12
CA ALA A 12 2.04 -7.31 11.24
C ALA A 12 2.36 -6.97 9.76
N LEU A 13 3.30 -6.04 9.52
CA LEU A 13 3.69 -5.62 8.17
C LEU A 13 4.33 -6.75 7.36
N LYS A 14 4.91 -7.75 8.02
CA LYS A 14 5.43 -8.97 7.36
C LYS A 14 4.34 -9.72 6.58
N TYR A 15 3.09 -9.62 7.04
CA TYR A 15 1.94 -10.31 6.45
C TYR A 15 1.06 -9.38 5.60
N LEU A 16 1.55 -8.17 5.28
CA LEU A 16 0.79 -7.14 4.57
C LEU A 16 0.16 -7.68 3.28
N PHE A 17 0.95 -8.37 2.44
CA PHE A 17 0.50 -8.93 1.17
C PHE A 17 -0.28 -10.25 1.30
N ALA A 18 -0.27 -10.88 2.48
CA ALA A 18 -1.01 -12.12 2.73
C ALA A 18 -2.46 -11.87 3.21
N LYS A 19 -2.82 -10.62 3.50
CA LYS A 19 -4.15 -10.24 3.99
C LYS A 19 -5.19 -10.38 2.86
N LYS A 20 -6.12 -11.33 3.00
CA LYS A 20 -7.19 -11.60 2.02
C LYS A 20 -8.31 -10.55 2.07
N ASP A 21 -8.77 -10.19 3.27
CA ASP A 21 -9.87 -9.23 3.49
C ASP A 21 -9.33 -7.93 4.07
N ALA A 22 -8.60 -7.19 3.25
CA ALA A 22 -8.04 -5.90 3.63
C ALA A 22 -9.10 -4.79 3.52
N LYS A 23 -9.19 -3.90 4.52
CA LYS A 23 -10.03 -2.70 4.44
C LYS A 23 -9.55 -1.80 3.30
N ALA A 24 -10.42 -0.96 2.74
CA ALA A 24 -10.11 -0.07 1.61
C ALA A 24 -8.81 0.75 1.80
N ARG A 25 -8.59 1.30 3.00
CA ARG A 25 -7.36 2.02 3.34
C ARG A 25 -6.11 1.14 3.22
N LEU A 26 -6.19 -0.10 3.71
CA LEU A 26 -5.09 -1.06 3.66
C LEU A 26 -4.83 -1.55 2.22
N LEU A 27 -5.88 -1.78 1.44
CA LEU A 27 -5.78 -2.10 0.00
C LEU A 27 -5.03 -1.00 -0.78
N ARG A 28 -5.34 0.28 -0.52
CA ARG A 28 -4.63 1.41 -1.15
C ARG A 28 -3.12 1.37 -0.86
N TRP A 29 -2.73 1.09 0.38
CA TRP A 29 -1.32 0.92 0.75
C TRP A 29 -0.68 -0.31 0.12
N ILE A 30 -1.37 -1.46 0.10
CA ILE A 30 -0.88 -2.69 -0.56
C ILE A 30 -0.60 -2.42 -2.04
N LEU A 31 -1.50 -1.71 -2.73
CA LEU A 31 -1.37 -1.43 -4.15
C LEU A 31 -0.28 -0.40 -4.47
N LEU A 32 0.01 0.51 -3.55
CA LEU A 32 1.17 1.41 -3.66
C LEU A 32 2.47 0.65 -3.45
N LEU A 33 2.52 -0.15 -2.39
CA LEU A 33 3.73 -0.84 -1.97
C LEU A 33 4.10 -1.98 -2.92
N GLN A 34 3.14 -2.61 -3.61
CA GLN A 34 3.44 -3.67 -4.59
C GLN A 34 4.32 -3.20 -5.76
N GLU A 35 4.44 -1.89 -6.01
CA GLU A 35 5.30 -1.35 -7.07
C GLU A 35 6.80 -1.42 -6.72
N PHE A 36 7.13 -1.65 -5.44
CA PHE A 36 8.50 -1.71 -4.95
C PHE A 36 8.90 -3.17 -4.65
N ASP A 37 10.12 -3.54 -5.03
CA ASP A 37 10.72 -4.82 -4.58
C ASP A 37 11.45 -4.60 -3.25
N PHE A 38 10.80 -5.02 -2.16
CA PHE A 38 11.38 -4.93 -0.83
C PHE A 38 11.07 -6.16 0.02
N LYS A 39 11.92 -6.40 1.02
CA LYS A 39 11.71 -7.41 2.06
C LYS A 39 11.46 -6.73 3.40
N VAL A 40 10.44 -7.16 4.12
CA VAL A 40 10.16 -6.71 5.49
C VAL A 40 10.86 -7.65 6.49
N ILE A 41 11.63 -7.08 7.41
CA ILE A 41 12.25 -7.78 8.54
C ILE A 41 11.72 -7.17 9.84
N ASP A 42 11.15 -8.03 10.70
CA ASP A 42 10.73 -7.64 12.03
C ASP A 42 11.96 -7.55 12.95
N THR A 43 12.09 -6.42 13.66
CA THR A 43 13.19 -6.10 14.56
C THR A 43 12.65 -5.67 15.91
N ARG A 44 13.40 -5.87 16.99
CA ARG A 44 12.94 -5.40 18.31
C ARG A 44 12.84 -3.87 18.30
N GLY A 45 11.79 -3.30 18.89
CA GLY A 45 11.64 -1.85 18.99
C GLY A 45 12.84 -1.13 19.64
N ALA A 46 13.53 -1.81 20.58
CA ALA A 46 14.77 -1.31 21.17
C ALA A 46 15.94 -1.17 20.17
N GLU A 47 15.94 -1.96 19.10
CA GLU A 47 16.93 -1.90 18.02
C GLU A 47 16.51 -0.90 16.93
N ASN A 48 15.22 -0.59 16.82
CA ASN A 48 14.68 0.40 15.88
C ASN A 48 14.78 1.85 16.41
N TYR A 49 15.83 2.15 17.18
CA TYR A 49 15.99 3.42 17.88
C TYR A 49 16.03 4.61 16.92
N ALA A 50 16.75 4.50 15.80
CA ALA A 50 16.87 5.59 14.83
C ALA A 50 15.49 6.03 14.30
N ALA A 51 14.66 5.07 13.86
CA ALA A 51 13.30 5.38 13.39
C ALA A 51 12.42 5.94 14.52
N ASN A 52 12.49 5.36 15.72
CA ASN A 52 11.72 5.83 16.89
C ASN A 52 12.12 7.23 17.35
N HIS A 53 13.41 7.60 17.23
CA HIS A 53 13.86 8.97 17.50
C HIS A 53 13.38 9.93 16.42
N LEU A 54 13.52 9.57 15.15
CA LEU A 54 13.06 10.40 14.02
C LEU A 54 11.55 10.62 14.05
N SER A 55 10.76 9.60 14.42
CA SER A 55 9.30 9.71 14.52
C SER A 55 8.83 10.60 15.67
N ARG A 56 9.70 10.90 16.64
CA ARG A 56 9.41 11.77 17.79
C ARG A 56 9.94 13.18 17.61
N LEU A 57 10.64 13.46 16.52
CA LEU A 57 11.04 14.82 16.19
C LEU A 57 9.78 15.64 15.90
N GLU A 58 9.71 16.81 16.53
CA GLU A 58 8.61 17.74 16.29
C GLU A 58 8.62 18.13 14.81
N ASN A 59 7.49 17.93 14.13
CA ASN A 59 7.37 18.32 12.74
C ASN A 59 7.03 19.82 12.71
N PRO A 60 7.93 20.71 12.23
CA PRO A 60 7.64 22.15 12.16
C PRO A 60 6.47 22.48 11.23
N TYR A 61 6.00 21.51 10.44
CA TYR A 61 4.87 21.62 9.51
C TYR A 61 3.62 20.85 9.95
N GLU A 62 3.57 20.32 11.18
CA GLU A 62 2.44 19.47 11.64
C GLU A 62 1.08 20.20 11.58
N ASN A 63 1.08 21.53 11.70
CA ASN A 63 -0.10 22.39 11.62
C ASN A 63 -0.40 22.95 10.22
N ILE A 64 0.43 22.61 9.21
CA ILE A 64 0.26 23.10 7.83
C ILE A 64 -0.44 22.07 6.96
N PHE A 65 -0.30 20.77 7.27
CA PHE A 65 -0.99 19.70 6.55
C PHE A 65 -2.34 19.38 7.21
N ASP A 66 -3.44 19.73 6.54
CA ASP A 66 -4.76 19.24 6.94
C ASP A 66 -4.78 17.71 6.70
N PRO A 67 -5.05 16.86 7.72
CA PRO A 67 -5.15 15.41 7.56
C PRO A 67 -6.13 14.96 6.46
N LYS A 68 -7.07 15.82 6.06
CA LYS A 68 -7.95 15.60 4.91
C LYS A 68 -7.18 15.53 3.58
N GLU A 69 -6.15 16.34 3.39
CA GLU A 69 -5.39 16.37 2.12
C GLU A 69 -4.64 15.05 1.87
N ILE A 70 -4.14 14.39 2.91
CA ILE A 70 -3.45 13.09 2.80
C ILE A 70 -4.43 11.97 2.38
N ASN A 71 -5.69 12.06 2.80
CA ASN A 71 -6.73 11.10 2.39
C ASN A 71 -7.14 11.29 0.91
N GLU A 72 -7.05 12.50 0.37
CA GLU A 72 -7.46 12.83 -1.00
C GLU A 72 -6.31 12.79 -2.03
N ALA A 73 -5.06 13.01 -1.60
CA ALA A 73 -3.90 13.16 -2.48
C ALA A 73 -3.28 11.85 -3.00
N PHE A 74 -4.03 10.74 -3.10
CA PHE A 74 -3.63 9.68 -4.02
C PHE A 74 -4.40 9.89 -5.31
N PRO A 75 -3.79 10.52 -6.32
CA PRO A 75 -4.51 10.87 -7.51
C PRO A 75 -4.61 9.60 -8.34
N LEU A 76 -5.73 8.89 -8.22
CA LEU A 76 -6.11 7.81 -9.17
C LEU A 76 -5.94 8.29 -10.62
N LYS A 77 -6.15 9.59 -10.88
CA LYS A 77 -5.90 10.24 -12.17
C LYS A 77 -4.43 10.22 -12.61
N THR A 78 -3.47 10.29 -11.69
CA THR A 78 -2.04 10.19 -12.00
C THR A 78 -1.64 8.75 -12.34
N LEU A 79 -2.23 7.75 -11.66
CA LEU A 79 -2.07 6.35 -12.05
C LEU A 79 -2.64 6.06 -13.45
N ASN A 80 -3.81 6.62 -13.81
CA ASN A 80 -4.39 6.45 -15.15
C ASN A 80 -3.46 6.97 -16.26
N LYS A 81 -2.77 8.11 -16.03
CA LYS A 81 -1.81 8.66 -17.01
C LYS A 81 -0.58 7.77 -17.22
N ILE A 82 -0.16 7.03 -16.18
CA ILE A 82 1.00 6.11 -16.23
C ILE A 82 0.59 4.74 -16.82
N ALA A 83 -0.71 4.40 -16.79
CA ALA A 83 -1.23 3.08 -17.15
C ALA A 83 -1.43 2.83 -18.65
N HIS A 84 -1.30 3.85 -19.52
CA HIS A 84 -1.65 3.70 -20.94
C HIS A 84 -0.89 2.62 -21.71
N ASN A 85 0.20 2.05 -21.18
CA ASN A 85 0.95 0.95 -21.81
C ASN A 85 1.43 -0.13 -20.82
N ASN A 86 0.76 -0.35 -19.67
CA ASN A 86 1.30 -1.26 -18.64
C ASN A 86 0.28 -2.26 -18.07
N PRO A 87 0.74 -3.40 -17.51
CA PRO A 87 -0.07 -4.38 -16.77
C PRO A 87 -0.80 -3.82 -15.52
N ARG A 88 -0.71 -2.50 -15.29
CA ARG A 88 -1.25 -1.75 -14.15
C ARG A 88 -2.74 -1.42 -14.30
N GLN A 89 -3.34 -1.67 -15.46
CA GLN A 89 -4.75 -1.39 -15.73
C GLN A 89 -5.69 -2.22 -14.81
N GLU A 90 -5.38 -3.50 -14.57
CA GLU A 90 -6.17 -4.35 -13.67
C GLU A 90 -6.22 -3.84 -12.23
N ALA A 91 -5.12 -3.33 -11.70
CA ALA A 91 -5.07 -2.79 -10.33
C ALA A 91 -5.95 -1.54 -10.17
N ILE A 92 -5.98 -0.71 -11.21
CA ILE A 92 -6.84 0.49 -11.28
C ILE A 92 -8.31 0.07 -11.37
N ASP A 93 -8.62 -0.97 -12.16
CA ASP A 93 -9.99 -1.43 -12.33
C ASP A 93 -10.52 -2.14 -11.06
N ILE A 94 -9.67 -2.86 -10.34
CA ILE A 94 -9.99 -3.40 -9.00
C ILE A 94 -10.26 -2.27 -8.00
N LEU A 95 -9.45 -1.21 -7.98
CA LEU A 95 -9.68 -0.04 -7.12
C LEU A 95 -11.01 0.66 -7.43
N LYS A 96 -11.33 0.83 -8.71
CA LYS A 96 -12.62 1.39 -9.14
C LYS A 96 -13.79 0.50 -8.73
N ALA A 97 -13.66 -0.82 -8.88
CA ALA A 97 -14.67 -1.79 -8.44
C ALA A 97 -14.84 -1.79 -6.90
N CYS A 98 -13.77 -1.60 -6.13
CA CYS A 98 -13.86 -1.47 -4.67
C CYS A 98 -14.57 -0.19 -4.21
N HIS A 99 -14.54 0.87 -5.01
CA HIS A 99 -15.17 2.15 -4.66
C HIS A 99 -16.63 2.22 -5.10
N ASN A 100 -16.97 1.59 -6.24
CA ASN A 100 -18.26 1.78 -6.92
C ASN A 100 -19.03 0.47 -7.21
N GLY A 101 -18.44 -0.70 -6.98
CA GLY A 101 -18.99 -2.00 -7.40
C GLY A 101 -19.55 -2.85 -6.26
N PRO A 102 -20.49 -3.78 -6.56
CA PRO A 102 -21.02 -4.71 -5.57
C PRO A 102 -19.92 -5.67 -5.07
N PRO A 103 -19.91 -6.06 -3.78
CA PRO A 103 -18.83 -6.82 -3.13
C PRO A 103 -18.41 -8.12 -3.86
N GLU A 104 -19.32 -8.73 -4.61
CA GLU A 104 -19.11 -10.00 -5.31
C GLU A 104 -18.16 -9.86 -6.51
N ALA A 105 -18.12 -8.70 -7.19
CA ALA A 105 -17.24 -8.47 -8.33
C ALA A 105 -15.75 -8.36 -7.93
N ILE A 106 -15.49 -7.88 -6.70
CA ILE A 106 -14.14 -7.74 -6.12
C ILE A 106 -13.52 -9.12 -5.88
N MET A 107 -14.33 -10.09 -5.44
CA MET A 107 -13.88 -11.45 -5.14
C MET A 107 -13.46 -12.22 -6.40
N VAL A 108 -14.16 -12.02 -7.52
CA VAL A 108 -13.89 -12.74 -8.79
C VAL A 108 -12.55 -12.28 -9.40
N LEU A 109 -12.30 -10.98 -9.46
CA LEU A 109 -11.07 -10.42 -10.02
C LEU A 109 -9.82 -10.76 -9.18
N ALA A 110 -9.94 -10.71 -7.84
CA ALA A 110 -8.85 -11.10 -6.94
C ALA A 110 -8.51 -12.61 -7.03
N THR A 111 -9.52 -13.46 -7.33
CA THR A 111 -9.34 -14.92 -7.45
C THR A 111 -8.68 -15.30 -8.77
N GLN A 112 -8.98 -14.59 -9.86
CA GLN A 112 -8.35 -14.81 -11.17
C GLN A 112 -6.83 -14.56 -11.12
N ARG A 113 -6.38 -13.54 -10.37
CA ARG A 113 -4.94 -13.23 -10.17
C ARG A 113 -4.20 -14.28 -9.35
N ARG A 114 -4.88 -14.98 -8.42
CA ARG A 114 -4.26 -16.09 -7.65
C ARG A 114 -3.98 -17.32 -8.53
N LYS A 115 -4.74 -17.52 -9.62
CA LYS A 115 -4.52 -18.64 -10.55
C LYS A 115 -3.45 -18.37 -11.62
N SER A 116 -3.09 -17.12 -11.89
CA SER A 116 -2.04 -16.79 -12.89
C SER A 116 -0.63 -16.64 -12.30
N LEU A 117 -0.51 -16.72 -10.97
CA LEU A 117 0.76 -16.62 -10.21
C LEU A 117 1.20 -17.99 -9.63
N ILE A 118 0.54 -19.08 -10.03
CA ILE A 118 0.93 -20.48 -9.80
C ILE A 118 1.13 -21.10 -11.18
#